data_AF-A0A935IV06-F1
#
_entry.id   AF-A0A935IV06-F1
#
_cell.length_a   1.000
_cell.length_b   1.000
_cell.length_c   1.000
_cell.angle_alpha   90.00
_cell.angle_beta   90.00
_cell.angle_gamma   90.00
#
_symmetry.space_group_name_H-M   'P 1'
#
loop_
_entity.id
_entity.type
_entity.pdbx_description
1 polymer ?
#
loop_
_entity_poly.entity_id
_entity_poly.type
_entity_poly.pdbx_seq_one_letter_code
_entity_poly.pdbx_strand_id
1 'polypeptide(L)'
;MSDKFIGKFVNSASDIEKRLSKAKAFIFDWDGVFNNGFKTGQAGSGFSEVDSMGTNLLRFSHFLKTKHLPFTAIISGEKNESAQFFATREHFSLSFYKIAHKIDALNYICDHKGIKPEEVVYFFDDVLDLSIAKVCGLRIMIGKQATTLFTEYCVKNNLVDYISVNHGGDHGIRESCEMLMTVNGNFDDVLKQRTDLSEVYKDYIRQRNNVDTLIYTKDGAGRIIPDQNPL
;
A
#
# COMPACT_ATOMS: atom_id res chain seq x y z
N MET A 1 -3.34 9.67 -21.70
CA MET A 1 -3.17 8.68 -20.60
C MET A 1 -4.04 9.05 -19.40
N SER A 2 -4.14 10.33 -19.03
CA SER A 2 -5.08 10.82 -18.00
C SER A 2 -6.53 10.44 -18.24
N ASP A 3 -7.00 10.49 -19.49
CA ASP A 3 -8.44 10.40 -19.81
C ASP A 3 -9.06 9.01 -19.59
N LYS A 4 -8.23 8.00 -19.27
CA LYS A 4 -8.67 6.63 -18.93
C LYS A 4 -8.89 6.43 -17.43
N PHE A 5 -8.34 7.31 -16.59
CA PHE A 5 -8.46 7.22 -15.14
C PHE A 5 -9.46 8.26 -14.65
N ILE A 6 -10.34 7.84 -13.76
CA ILE A 6 -11.29 8.74 -13.12
C ILE A 6 -10.62 9.54 -11.98
N GLY A 7 -9.54 9.00 -11.39
CA GLY A 7 -8.77 9.67 -10.33
C GLY A 7 -8.00 10.90 -10.77
N LYS A 8 -7.58 11.67 -9.77
CA LYS A 8 -6.91 12.95 -9.94
C LYS A 8 -5.40 12.78 -9.84
N PHE A 9 -4.73 13.03 -10.95
CA PHE A 9 -3.28 13.25 -11.01
C PHE A 9 -2.95 14.62 -10.43
N VAL A 10 -2.28 14.66 -9.27
CA VAL A 10 -1.73 15.90 -8.68
C VAL A 10 -0.37 16.20 -9.28
N ASN A 11 0.42 15.15 -9.52
CA ASN A 11 1.63 15.19 -10.34
C ASN A 11 1.40 14.50 -11.68
N SER A 12 2.20 14.84 -12.69
CA SER A 12 2.04 14.25 -14.03
C SER A 12 2.28 12.74 -14.01
N ALA A 13 1.67 12.01 -14.94
CA ALA A 13 1.89 10.56 -15.08
C ALA A 13 3.38 10.21 -15.25
N SER A 14 4.14 11.04 -15.97
CA SER A 14 5.60 10.86 -16.12
C SER A 14 6.36 11.07 -14.82
N ASP A 15 5.93 11.99 -13.95
CA ASP A 15 6.56 12.17 -12.64
C ASP A 15 6.25 11.00 -11.71
N ILE A 16 5.02 10.48 -11.75
CA ILE A 16 4.63 9.27 -11.02
C ILE A 16 5.45 8.07 -11.51
N GLU A 17 5.62 7.88 -12.81
CA GLU A 17 6.46 6.82 -13.39
C GLU A 17 7.90 6.88 -12.88
N LYS A 18 8.51 8.09 -12.90
CA LYS A 18 9.87 8.31 -12.41
C LYS A 18 10.04 8.03 -10.92
N ARG A 19 9.01 8.26 -10.12
CA ARG A 19 9.00 7.93 -8.68
C ARG A 19 8.80 6.44 -8.46
N LEU A 20 7.84 5.84 -9.18
CA LEU A 20 7.51 4.42 -9.12
C LEU A 20 8.70 3.53 -9.53
N SER A 21 9.52 3.96 -10.50
CA SER A 21 10.71 3.20 -10.92
C SER A 21 11.78 3.06 -9.84
N LYS A 22 11.75 3.90 -8.80
CA LYS A 22 12.63 3.81 -7.62
C LYS A 22 12.02 3.00 -6.49
N ALA A 23 10.75 2.62 -6.59
CA ALA A 23 10.05 1.95 -5.52
C ALA A 23 10.70 0.60 -5.21
N LYS A 24 10.87 0.30 -3.92
CA LYS A 24 11.23 -1.02 -3.39
C LYS A 24 10.17 -1.55 -2.42
N ALA A 25 9.26 -0.69 -1.97
CA ALA A 25 8.20 -1.06 -1.05
C ALA A 25 6.85 -0.44 -1.40
N PHE A 26 5.79 -1.21 -1.18
CA PHE A 26 4.41 -0.74 -1.14
C PHE A 26 3.89 -0.85 0.29
N ILE A 27 3.63 0.29 0.91
CA ILE A 27 3.17 0.37 2.30
C ILE A 27 1.76 0.97 2.31
N PHE A 28 0.91 0.41 3.15
CA PHE A 28 -0.50 0.77 3.18
C PHE A 28 -0.94 1.09 4.61
N ASP A 29 -1.76 2.13 4.76
CA ASP A 29 -2.70 2.17 5.88
C ASP A 29 -3.79 1.09 5.71
N TRP A 30 -4.58 0.87 6.77
CA TRP A 30 -5.66 -0.09 6.79
C TRP A 30 -7.05 0.54 6.69
N ASP A 31 -7.46 1.26 7.73
CA ASP A 31 -8.81 1.79 7.87
C ASP A 31 -9.01 2.97 6.92
N GLY A 32 -10.07 2.96 6.10
CA GLY A 32 -10.27 3.97 5.06
C GLY A 32 -9.53 3.70 3.75
N VAL A 33 -8.52 2.83 3.78
CA VAL A 33 -7.72 2.42 2.60
C VAL A 33 -8.20 1.10 1.99
N PHE A 34 -8.26 0.02 2.78
CA PHE A 34 -8.78 -1.29 2.33
C PHE A 34 -10.28 -1.47 2.58
N ASN A 35 -10.89 -0.53 3.29
CA ASN A 35 -12.28 -0.55 3.71
C ASN A 35 -12.80 0.87 3.92
N ASN A 36 -14.06 1.00 4.30
CA ASN A 36 -14.72 2.28 4.56
C ASN A 36 -14.44 2.86 5.96
N GLY A 37 -13.60 2.21 6.77
CA GLY A 37 -13.27 2.60 8.15
C GLY A 37 -14.32 2.24 9.19
N PHE A 38 -15.41 1.56 8.80
CA PHE A 38 -16.43 1.12 9.76
C PHE A 38 -15.96 -0.10 10.55
N LYS A 39 -16.13 -0.05 11.87
CA LYS A 39 -15.80 -1.15 12.78
C LYS A 39 -17.03 -2.02 13.03
N THR A 40 -16.94 -3.32 12.73
CA THR A 40 -18.00 -4.30 13.04
C THR A 40 -17.49 -5.29 14.07
N GLY A 41 -17.93 -5.16 15.32
CA GLY A 41 -17.52 -6.03 16.42
C GLY A 41 -16.02 -5.92 16.76
N GLN A 42 -15.45 -6.98 17.34
CA GLN A 42 -14.06 -7.00 17.82
C GLN A 42 -13.02 -7.33 16.74
N ALA A 43 -13.43 -7.90 15.60
CA ALA A 43 -12.53 -8.34 14.53
C ALA A 43 -11.94 -7.17 13.69
N GLY A 44 -12.42 -5.94 13.89
CA GLY A 44 -12.00 -4.76 13.15
C GLY A 44 -12.72 -4.58 11.82
N SER A 45 -12.11 -3.83 10.90
CA SER A 45 -12.65 -3.53 9.57
C SER A 45 -12.16 -4.53 8.52
N GLY A 46 -13.03 -5.06 7.67
CA GLY A 46 -12.69 -6.07 6.65
C GLY A 46 -11.82 -5.56 5.49
N PHE A 47 -11.74 -6.36 4.42
CA PHE A 47 -11.13 -6.02 3.14
C PHE A 47 -11.88 -6.74 2.00
N SER A 48 -11.59 -6.39 0.74
CA SER A 48 -12.23 -6.98 -0.44
C SER A 48 -11.27 -7.84 -1.28
N GLU A 49 -11.78 -8.87 -1.95
CA GLU A 49 -10.98 -9.63 -2.93
C GLU A 49 -10.57 -8.80 -4.15
N VAL A 50 -11.35 -7.75 -4.47
CA VAL A 50 -11.07 -6.83 -5.57
C VAL A 50 -9.77 -6.06 -5.31
N ASP A 51 -9.62 -5.54 -4.09
CA ASP A 51 -8.41 -4.83 -3.65
C ASP A 51 -7.24 -5.80 -3.40
N SER A 52 -7.52 -7.00 -2.88
CA SER A 52 -6.50 -8.07 -2.81
C SER A 52 -5.88 -8.32 -4.17
N MET A 53 -6.70 -8.56 -5.20
CA MET A 53 -6.21 -8.79 -6.56
C MET A 53 -5.42 -7.58 -7.08
N GLY A 54 -5.87 -6.35 -6.78
CA GLY A 54 -5.15 -5.12 -7.12
C GLY A 54 -3.72 -5.14 -6.59
N THR A 55 -3.52 -5.38 -5.29
CA THR A 55 -2.19 -5.44 -4.70
C THR A 55 -1.33 -6.58 -5.28
N ASN A 56 -1.93 -7.74 -5.56
CA ASN A 56 -1.25 -8.88 -6.15
C ASN A 56 -0.73 -8.60 -7.56
N LEU A 57 -1.54 -7.94 -8.40
CA LEU A 57 -1.15 -7.56 -9.76
C LEU A 57 -0.09 -6.45 -9.74
N LEU A 58 -0.20 -5.46 -8.85
CA LEU A 58 0.80 -4.40 -8.72
C LEU A 58 2.18 -4.95 -8.29
N ARG A 59 2.21 -5.88 -7.34
CA ARG A 59 3.46 -6.55 -6.92
C ARG A 59 4.07 -7.36 -8.06
N PHE A 60 3.24 -8.03 -8.87
CA PHE A 60 3.72 -8.75 -10.05
C PHE A 60 4.21 -7.79 -11.15
N SER A 61 3.53 -6.66 -11.37
CA SER A 61 3.99 -5.58 -12.26
C SER A 61 5.37 -5.09 -11.87
N HIS A 62 5.61 -4.86 -10.58
CA HIS A 62 6.92 -4.50 -10.06
C HIS A 62 7.95 -5.60 -10.36
N PHE A 63 7.64 -6.85 -10.00
CA PHE A 63 8.54 -7.99 -10.23
C PHE A 63 8.89 -8.18 -11.71
N LEU A 64 7.94 -7.99 -12.63
CA LEU A 64 8.22 -8.11 -14.07
C LEU A 64 9.29 -7.11 -14.54
N LYS A 65 9.29 -5.89 -14.00
CA LYS A 65 10.25 -4.82 -14.34
C LYS A 65 11.59 -5.00 -13.63
N THR A 66 11.58 -5.34 -12.35
CA THR A 66 12.79 -5.30 -11.51
C THR A 66 13.42 -6.66 -11.30
N LYS A 67 12.68 -7.75 -11.51
CA LYS A 67 13.02 -9.14 -11.13
C LYS A 67 13.24 -9.32 -9.63
N HIS A 68 12.73 -8.41 -8.82
CA HIS A 68 12.78 -8.47 -7.36
C HIS A 68 11.37 -8.36 -6.79
N LEU A 69 11.10 -9.05 -5.70
CA LEU A 69 9.85 -8.84 -4.96
C LEU A 69 9.90 -7.48 -4.25
N PRO A 70 8.82 -6.69 -4.32
CA PRO A 70 8.72 -5.50 -3.49
C PRO A 70 8.46 -5.91 -2.03
N PHE A 71 9.01 -5.16 -1.09
CA PHE A 71 8.56 -5.23 0.30
C PHE A 71 7.12 -4.74 0.39
N THR A 72 6.29 -5.40 1.21
CA THR A 72 4.94 -4.92 1.47
C THR A 72 4.66 -4.88 2.95
N ALA A 73 3.99 -3.82 3.40
CA ALA A 73 3.68 -3.64 4.80
C ALA A 73 2.32 -2.96 5.01
N ILE A 74 1.64 -3.32 6.09
CA ILE A 74 0.50 -2.59 6.62
C ILE A 74 0.93 -1.84 7.88
N ILE A 75 0.54 -0.57 8.02
CA ILE A 75 0.75 0.22 9.23
C ILE A 75 -0.60 0.76 9.70
N SER A 76 -1.10 0.24 10.82
CA SER A 76 -2.37 0.68 11.42
C SER A 76 -2.16 1.26 12.83
N GLY A 77 -2.94 2.30 13.13
CA GLY A 77 -3.05 2.84 14.49
C GLY A 77 -3.84 1.92 15.42
N GLU A 78 -4.68 1.03 14.87
CA GLU A 78 -5.59 0.16 15.61
C GLU A 78 -5.16 -1.31 15.51
N LYS A 79 -5.58 -2.13 16.49
CA LYS A 79 -5.46 -3.59 16.35
C LYS A 79 -6.62 -4.10 15.50
N ASN A 80 -6.35 -4.39 14.23
CA ASN A 80 -7.30 -5.03 13.31
C ASN A 80 -6.85 -6.47 13.03
N GLU A 81 -7.66 -7.44 13.45
CA GLU A 81 -7.37 -8.87 13.22
C GLU A 81 -7.42 -9.23 11.73
N SER A 82 -8.38 -8.63 11.02
CA SER A 82 -8.51 -8.70 9.57
C SER A 82 -7.27 -8.21 8.82
N ALA A 83 -6.58 -7.19 9.32
CA ALA A 83 -5.36 -6.65 8.71
C ALA A 83 -4.19 -7.63 8.82
N GLN A 84 -4.07 -8.28 9.98
CA GLN A 84 -3.07 -9.31 10.23
C GLN A 84 -3.35 -10.54 9.37
N PHE A 85 -4.61 -11.00 9.35
CA PHE A 85 -5.04 -12.11 8.49
C PHE A 85 -4.77 -11.82 7.01
N PHE A 86 -5.12 -10.63 6.52
CA PHE A 86 -4.85 -10.23 5.14
C PHE A 86 -3.36 -10.24 4.84
N ALA A 87 -2.54 -9.63 5.71
CA ALA A 87 -1.10 -9.59 5.53
C ALA A 87 -0.52 -11.00 5.40
N THR A 88 -0.90 -11.91 6.31
CA THR A 88 -0.47 -13.32 6.27
C THR A 88 -0.95 -14.04 5.02
N ARG A 89 -2.24 -13.93 4.69
CA ARG A 89 -2.86 -14.58 3.52
C ARG A 89 -2.23 -14.14 2.20
N GLU A 90 -1.94 -12.85 2.07
CA GLU A 90 -1.36 -12.27 0.86
C GLU A 90 0.17 -12.26 0.87
N HIS A 91 0.80 -12.83 1.90
CA HIS A 91 2.25 -12.86 2.08
C HIS A 91 2.86 -11.45 2.00
N PHE A 92 2.31 -10.54 2.79
CA PHE A 92 2.94 -9.25 3.04
C PHE A 92 4.10 -9.43 3.99
N SER A 93 5.18 -8.67 3.80
CA SER A 93 6.39 -8.86 4.61
C SER A 93 6.15 -8.49 6.08
N LEU A 94 5.39 -7.43 6.34
CA LEU A 94 5.22 -6.85 7.67
C LEU A 94 3.79 -6.39 7.94
N SER A 95 3.33 -6.47 9.19
CA SER A 95 2.09 -5.84 9.64
C SER A 95 2.31 -5.18 10.99
N PHE A 96 2.03 -3.88 11.09
CA PHE A 96 2.19 -3.08 12.30
C PHE A 96 0.82 -2.64 12.81
N TYR A 97 0.61 -2.75 14.12
CA TYR A 97 -0.60 -2.28 14.78
C TYR A 97 -0.30 -1.53 16.09
N LYS A 98 -1.23 -0.69 16.56
CA LYS A 98 -1.06 0.21 17.71
C LYS A 98 0.13 1.17 17.54
N ILE A 99 0.39 1.59 16.31
CA ILE A 99 1.42 2.60 16.01
C ILE A 99 0.75 3.95 15.79
N ALA A 100 0.60 4.75 16.85
CA ALA A 100 -0.02 6.08 16.75
C ALA A 100 0.79 7.05 15.88
N HIS A 101 2.12 7.03 16.00
CA HIS A 101 3.03 7.82 15.16
C HIS A 101 3.60 6.92 14.05
N LYS A 102 2.91 6.87 12.90
CA LYS A 102 3.22 5.94 11.80
C LYS A 102 4.66 6.07 11.25
N ILE A 103 5.27 7.27 11.37
CA ILE A 103 6.67 7.49 10.99
C ILE A 103 7.65 6.55 11.71
N ASP A 104 7.35 6.14 12.94
CA ASP A 104 8.22 5.21 13.68
C ASP A 104 8.27 3.83 13.00
N ALA A 105 7.14 3.36 12.47
CA ALA A 105 7.08 2.12 11.71
C ALA A 105 7.80 2.25 10.37
N LEU A 106 7.66 3.38 9.66
CA LEU A 106 8.43 3.61 8.42
C LEU A 106 9.93 3.58 8.69
N ASN A 107 10.42 4.30 9.70
CA ASN A 107 11.84 4.32 10.06
C ASN A 107 12.34 2.90 10.39
N TYR A 108 11.58 2.15 11.18
CA TYR A 108 11.89 0.76 11.47
C TYR A 108 11.99 -0.09 10.19
N ILE A 109 11.04 0.03 9.26
CA ILE A 109 11.07 -0.69 7.98
C ILE A 109 12.32 -0.32 7.17
N CYS A 110 12.60 0.98 7.05
CA CYS A 110 13.77 1.49 6.32
C CYS A 110 15.08 0.94 6.89
N ASP A 111 15.26 1.00 8.20
CA ASP A 111 16.45 0.51 8.88
C ASP A 111 16.63 -1.01 8.72
N HIS A 112 15.56 -1.79 8.90
CA HIS A 112 15.63 -3.26 8.87
C HIS A 112 15.70 -3.84 7.46
N LYS A 113 15.20 -3.12 6.45
CA LYS A 113 15.21 -3.57 5.05
C LYS A 113 16.27 -2.90 4.19
N GLY A 114 17.00 -1.91 4.74
CA GLY A 114 18.01 -1.17 3.99
C GLY A 114 17.44 -0.39 2.82
N ILE A 115 16.23 0.15 2.97
CA ILE A 115 15.55 0.99 1.97
C ILE A 115 15.37 2.41 2.49
N LYS A 116 15.26 3.37 1.59
CA LYS A 116 15.04 4.78 1.95
C LYS A 116 13.55 5.16 1.89
N PRO A 117 13.10 6.17 2.64
CA PRO A 117 11.74 6.69 2.52
C PRO A 117 11.36 7.04 1.06
N GLU A 118 12.26 7.64 0.29
CA GLU A 118 12.03 7.95 -1.13
C GLU A 118 11.86 6.72 -2.05
N GLU A 119 12.11 5.50 -1.56
CA GLU A 119 11.89 4.24 -2.27
C GLU A 119 10.54 3.58 -1.88
N VAL A 120 9.70 4.28 -1.13
CA VAL A 120 8.39 3.80 -0.66
C VAL A 120 7.25 4.43 -1.46
N VAL A 121 6.33 3.59 -1.92
CA VAL A 121 4.99 4.00 -2.34
C VAL A 121 4.04 3.81 -1.16
N TYR A 122 3.34 4.87 -0.76
CA TYR A 122 2.46 4.86 0.40
C TYR A 122 1.00 5.13 0.03
N PHE A 123 0.11 4.28 0.51
CA PHE A 123 -1.35 4.39 0.34
C PHE A 123 -2.00 4.78 1.65
N PHE A 124 -2.77 5.88 1.67
CA PHE A 124 -3.33 6.46 2.91
C PHE A 124 -4.62 7.25 2.67
N ASP A 125 -5.37 7.60 3.72
CA ASP A 125 -6.59 8.40 3.60
C ASP A 125 -6.71 9.59 4.58
N ASP A 126 -6.01 9.60 5.71
CA ASP A 126 -6.25 10.57 6.79
C ASP A 126 -4.99 11.25 7.38
N VAL A 127 -5.16 12.08 8.40
CA VAL A 127 -4.15 13.02 8.93
C VAL A 127 -2.96 12.34 9.61
N LEU A 128 -3.15 11.16 10.20
CA LEU A 128 -2.08 10.43 10.91
C LEU A 128 -0.97 9.96 9.95
N ASP A 129 -1.31 9.86 8.67
CA ASP A 129 -0.45 9.43 7.58
C ASP A 129 0.47 10.52 7.03
N LEU A 130 0.16 11.79 7.30
CA LEU A 130 0.94 12.91 6.78
C LEU A 130 2.39 12.90 7.27
N SER A 131 2.67 12.24 8.40
CA SER A 131 4.03 12.03 8.89
C SER A 131 4.88 11.18 7.92
N ILE A 132 4.29 10.15 7.30
CA ILE A 132 4.91 9.34 6.26
C ILE A 132 4.85 10.06 4.90
N ALA A 133 3.71 10.66 4.55
CA ALA A 133 3.52 11.31 3.25
C ALA A 133 4.49 12.48 3.01
N LYS A 134 5.02 13.10 4.07
CA LYS A 134 6.07 14.13 3.98
C LYS A 134 7.41 13.62 3.45
N VAL A 135 7.70 12.33 3.62
CA VAL A 135 9.05 11.77 3.37
C VAL A 135 9.07 10.65 2.33
N CYS A 136 7.94 9.99 2.05
CA CYS A 136 7.93 8.88 1.11
C CYS A 136 8.03 9.30 -0.36
N GLY A 137 8.44 8.35 -1.22
CA GLY A 137 8.75 8.60 -2.62
C GLY A 137 7.55 8.87 -3.52
N LEU A 138 6.46 8.15 -3.30
CA LEU A 138 5.22 8.27 -4.06
C LEU A 138 3.99 8.11 -3.14
N ARG A 139 3.03 9.02 -3.26
CA ARG A 139 1.94 9.21 -2.30
C ARG A 139 0.61 9.04 -2.99
N ILE A 140 -0.10 7.99 -2.63
CA ILE A 140 -1.39 7.62 -3.17
C ILE A 140 -2.44 7.83 -2.09
N MET A 141 -3.28 8.84 -2.24
CA MET A 141 -4.39 9.07 -1.35
C MET A 141 -5.61 8.28 -1.85
N ILE A 142 -6.18 7.44 -0.99
CA ILE A 142 -7.46 6.80 -1.26
C ILE A 142 -8.56 7.84 -1.01
N GLY A 143 -9.30 8.18 -2.05
CA GLY A 143 -10.26 9.28 -2.03
C GLY A 143 -11.40 9.05 -1.04
N LYS A 144 -11.97 10.13 -0.49
CA LYS A 144 -13.15 10.08 0.37
C LYS A 144 -13.92 11.38 0.29
N GLN A 145 -15.20 11.33 -0.11
CA GLN A 145 -16.02 12.52 -0.33
C GLN A 145 -16.12 13.44 0.90
N ALA A 146 -16.04 12.87 2.11
CA ALA A 146 -16.10 13.63 3.36
C ALA A 146 -14.86 14.51 3.64
N THR A 147 -13.77 14.37 2.88
CA THR A 147 -12.44 14.93 3.21
C THR A 147 -11.98 16.06 2.28
N THR A 148 -12.90 16.86 1.74
CA THR A 148 -12.60 17.92 0.75
C THR A 148 -11.48 18.86 1.20
N LEU A 149 -11.61 19.50 2.36
CA LEU A 149 -10.63 20.47 2.86
C LEU A 149 -9.27 19.81 3.20
N PHE A 150 -9.30 18.57 3.68
CA PHE A 150 -8.10 17.80 3.97
C PHE A 150 -7.35 17.43 2.68
N THR A 151 -8.08 17.02 1.65
CA THR A 151 -7.53 16.73 0.32
C THR A 151 -6.90 17.98 -0.29
N GLU A 152 -7.58 19.13 -0.21
CA GLU A 152 -7.03 20.43 -0.66
C GLU A 152 -5.76 20.80 0.10
N TYR A 153 -5.74 20.60 1.42
CA TYR A 153 -4.54 20.79 2.23
C TYR A 153 -3.39 19.90 1.74
N CYS A 154 -3.64 18.62 1.47
CA CYS A 154 -2.61 17.70 0.99
C CYS A 154 -2.06 18.10 -0.37
N VAL A 155 -2.94 18.52 -1.30
CA VAL A 155 -2.51 19.03 -2.61
C VAL A 155 -1.66 20.29 -2.46
N LYS A 156 -2.15 21.28 -1.71
CA LYS A 156 -1.45 22.57 -1.51
C LYS A 156 -0.07 22.41 -0.88
N ASN A 157 0.08 21.44 0.03
CA ASN A 157 1.34 21.20 0.74
C ASN A 157 2.22 20.12 0.08
N ASN A 158 1.89 19.68 -1.14
CA ASN A 158 2.62 18.64 -1.86
C ASN A 158 2.79 17.38 -1.00
N LEU A 159 1.68 16.85 -0.47
CA LEU A 159 1.63 15.64 0.37
C LEU A 159 0.95 14.46 -0.34
N VAL A 160 0.60 14.61 -1.61
CA VAL A 160 -0.08 13.59 -2.43
C VAL A 160 0.31 13.75 -3.89
N ASP A 161 0.51 12.64 -4.60
CA ASP A 161 0.82 12.63 -6.04
C ASP A 161 -0.39 12.18 -6.89
N TYR A 162 -1.21 11.28 -6.35
CA TYR A 162 -2.45 10.80 -6.98
C TYR A 162 -3.54 10.60 -5.93
N ILE A 163 -4.78 10.91 -6.30
CA ILE A 163 -5.97 10.70 -5.47
C ILE A 163 -6.94 9.83 -6.25
N SER A 164 -7.34 8.67 -5.71
CA SER A 164 -8.38 7.84 -6.34
C SER A 164 -9.75 8.52 -6.25
N VAL A 165 -10.65 8.23 -7.19
CA VAL A 165 -12.07 8.64 -7.02
C VAL A 165 -12.74 7.73 -6.01
N ASN A 166 -12.51 6.43 -6.16
CA ASN A 166 -13.12 5.43 -5.32
C ASN A 166 -12.47 5.43 -3.94
N HIS A 167 -13.30 5.26 -2.91
CA HIS A 167 -12.85 5.16 -1.52
C HIS A 167 -12.49 3.73 -1.13
N GLY A 168 -11.92 3.51 0.06
CA GLY A 168 -11.48 2.18 0.49
C GLY A 168 -12.61 1.14 0.55
N GLY A 169 -13.84 1.56 0.85
CA GLY A 169 -15.03 0.70 0.76
C GLY A 169 -15.60 0.46 -0.65
N ASP A 170 -15.00 1.07 -1.68
CA ASP A 170 -15.43 1.01 -3.08
C ASP A 170 -14.23 0.79 -4.03
N HIS A 171 -13.23 0.07 -3.54
CA HIS A 171 -12.11 -0.43 -4.33
C HIS A 171 -11.11 0.64 -4.83
N GLY A 172 -10.87 1.69 -4.03
CA GLY A 172 -9.85 2.71 -4.33
C GLY A 172 -8.43 2.15 -4.46
N ILE A 173 -8.12 1.05 -3.76
CA ILE A 173 -6.83 0.36 -3.90
C ILE A 173 -6.72 -0.27 -5.28
N ARG A 174 -7.75 -0.99 -5.74
CA ARG A 174 -7.76 -1.56 -7.09
C ARG A 174 -7.59 -0.49 -8.16
N GLU A 175 -8.36 0.61 -8.08
CA GLU A 175 -8.25 1.75 -9.01
C GLU A 175 -6.79 2.24 -9.09
N SER A 176 -6.19 2.49 -7.92
CA SER A 176 -4.82 2.98 -7.82
C SER A 176 -3.79 1.97 -8.35
N CYS A 177 -4.00 0.67 -8.12
CA CYS A 177 -3.11 -0.38 -8.62
C CYS A 177 -3.12 -0.44 -10.15
N GLU A 178 -4.29 -0.36 -10.80
CA GLU A 178 -4.37 -0.33 -12.26
C GLU A 178 -3.71 0.93 -12.85
N MET A 179 -3.91 2.08 -12.20
CA MET A 179 -3.23 3.31 -12.56
C MET A 179 -1.71 3.16 -12.50
N LEU A 180 -1.17 2.64 -11.40
CA LEU A 180 0.27 2.44 -11.25
C LEU A 180 0.83 1.46 -12.28
N MET A 181 0.14 0.35 -12.56
CA MET A 181 0.58 -0.61 -13.59
C MET A 181 0.56 -0.03 -15.00
N THR A 182 -0.42 0.84 -15.29
CA THR A 182 -0.49 1.54 -16.57
C THR A 182 0.61 2.57 -16.70
N VAL A 183 0.86 3.35 -15.65
CA VAL A 183 1.98 4.32 -15.60
C VAL A 183 3.33 3.60 -15.67
N ASN A 184 3.44 2.40 -15.09
CA ASN A 184 4.61 1.54 -15.22
C ASN A 184 4.75 0.91 -16.64
N GLY A 185 3.76 1.12 -17.51
CA GLY A 185 3.78 0.68 -18.90
C GLY A 185 3.80 -0.84 -19.08
N ASN A 186 3.17 -1.61 -18.20
CA ASN A 186 3.13 -3.07 -18.30
C ASN A 186 1.80 -3.71 -17.84
N PHE A 187 0.71 -2.94 -17.81
CA PHE A 187 -0.61 -3.45 -17.42
C PHE A 187 -1.04 -4.67 -18.27
N ASP A 188 -0.99 -4.55 -19.59
CA ASP A 188 -1.39 -5.64 -20.49
C ASP A 188 -0.49 -6.89 -20.33
N ASP A 189 0.82 -6.69 -20.17
CA ASP A 189 1.77 -7.77 -19.93
C ASP A 189 1.49 -8.48 -18.61
N VAL A 190 1.17 -7.75 -17.55
CA VAL A 190 0.80 -8.31 -16.24
C VAL A 190 -0.40 -9.22 -16.38
N LEU A 191 -1.47 -8.75 -17.03
CA LEU A 191 -2.68 -9.53 -17.23
C LEU A 191 -2.41 -10.77 -18.08
N LYS A 192 -1.68 -10.61 -19.19
CA LYS A 192 -1.31 -11.73 -20.07
C LYS A 192 -0.51 -12.79 -19.33
N GLN A 193 0.61 -12.41 -18.70
CA GLN A 193 1.52 -13.34 -18.02
C GLN A 193 0.85 -14.04 -16.83
N ARG A 194 -0.07 -13.36 -16.13
CA ARG A 194 -0.90 -13.94 -15.06
C ARG A 194 -1.90 -14.96 -15.60
N THR A 195 -2.61 -14.60 -16.67
CA THR A 195 -3.68 -15.42 -17.29
C THR A 195 -3.11 -16.68 -17.90
N ASP A 196 -1.97 -16.56 -18.59
CA ASP A 196 -1.27 -17.67 -19.24
C ASP A 196 -0.57 -18.61 -18.24
N LEU A 197 -0.54 -18.27 -16.95
CA LEU A 197 0.27 -18.96 -15.93
C LEU A 197 1.72 -19.17 -16.40
N SER A 198 2.29 -18.12 -16.97
CA SER A 198 3.65 -18.13 -17.52
C SER A 198 4.70 -18.58 -16.49
N GLU A 199 5.85 -19.04 -16.96
CA GLU A 199 6.96 -19.43 -16.07
C GLU A 199 7.45 -18.26 -15.21
N VAL A 200 7.44 -17.03 -15.73
CA VAL A 200 7.79 -15.84 -14.94
C VAL A 200 6.76 -15.56 -13.85
N TYR A 201 5.47 -15.80 -14.10
CA TYR A 201 4.44 -15.67 -13.07
C TYR A 201 4.53 -16.79 -12.03
N LYS A 202 4.78 -18.04 -12.45
CA LYS A 202 5.01 -19.18 -11.55
C LYS A 202 6.21 -18.95 -10.63
N ASP A 203 7.27 -18.35 -11.16
CA ASP A 203 8.43 -17.99 -10.35
C ASP A 203 8.10 -16.90 -9.34
N TYR A 204 7.47 -15.82 -9.79
CA TYR A 204 6.98 -14.74 -8.91
C TYR A 204 6.10 -15.27 -7.78
N ILE A 205 5.06 -16.06 -8.09
CA ILE A 205 4.08 -16.49 -7.09
C ILE A 205 4.70 -17.46 -6.08
N ARG A 206 5.66 -18.29 -6.50
CA ARG A 206 6.44 -19.15 -5.59
C ARG A 206 7.29 -18.31 -4.64
N GLN A 207 8.02 -17.31 -5.15
CA GLN A 207 8.80 -16.42 -4.30
C GLN A 207 7.89 -15.66 -3.32
N ARG A 208 6.75 -15.13 -3.80
CA ARG A 208 5.76 -14.43 -2.99
C ARG A 208 5.28 -15.31 -1.83
N ASN A 209 4.92 -16.56 -2.13
CA ASN A 209 4.36 -17.50 -1.15
C ASN A 209 5.37 -18.00 -0.11
N ASN A 210 6.67 -17.81 -0.35
CA ASN A 210 7.72 -18.12 0.61
C ASN A 210 8.00 -16.97 1.57
N VAL A 211 7.29 -15.84 1.46
CA VAL A 211 7.42 -14.72 2.40
C VAL A 211 6.53 -14.97 3.61
N ASP A 212 7.17 -15.06 4.77
CA ASP A 212 6.49 -15.06 6.07
C ASP A 212 6.18 -13.63 6.50
N THR A 213 4.95 -13.43 6.98
CA THR A 213 4.53 -12.14 7.54
C THR A 213 4.99 -12.01 8.99
N LEU A 214 5.76 -10.96 9.28
CA LEU A 214 6.14 -10.63 10.65
C LEU A 214 5.23 -9.51 11.19
N ILE A 215 4.66 -9.75 12.36
CA ILE A 215 3.72 -8.82 13.01
C ILE A 215 4.42 -8.07 14.14
N TYR A 216 4.22 -6.76 14.20
CA TYR A 216 4.86 -5.87 15.15
C TYR A 216 3.85 -4.96 15.84
N THR A 217 4.17 -4.57 17.07
CA THR A 217 3.43 -3.60 17.86
C THR A 217 4.37 -2.74 18.71
N LYS A 218 3.82 -1.86 19.56
CA LYS A 218 4.58 -1.10 20.54
C LYS A 218 4.41 -1.65 21.95
N ASP A 219 5.51 -1.69 22.70
CA ASP A 219 5.49 -1.95 24.13
C ASP A 219 5.03 -0.72 24.93
N GLY A 220 4.90 -0.87 26.26
CA GLY A 220 4.54 0.25 27.15
C GLY A 220 5.54 1.40 27.19
N ALA A 221 6.76 1.21 26.68
CA ALA A 221 7.79 2.24 26.53
C ALA A 221 7.79 2.86 25.12
N GLY A 222 6.88 2.44 24.24
CA GLY A 222 6.75 2.95 22.88
C GLY A 222 7.73 2.35 21.85
N ARG A 223 8.48 1.30 22.22
CA ARG A 223 9.43 0.62 21.33
C ARG A 223 8.71 -0.38 20.44
N ILE A 224 9.10 -0.44 19.17
CA ILE A 224 8.58 -1.44 18.24
C ILE A 224 9.15 -2.81 18.61
N ILE A 225 8.26 -3.78 18.83
CA ILE A 225 8.59 -5.16 19.20
C ILE A 225 7.78 -6.15 18.34
N PRO A 226 8.32 -7.36 18.08
CA PRO A 226 7.53 -8.43 17.49
C PRO A 226 6.33 -8.79 18.36
N ASP A 227 5.18 -9.03 17.75
CA ASP A 227 4.03 -9.59 18.46
C ASP A 227 4.34 -11.04 18.86
N GLN A 228 4.22 -11.34 20.16
CA GLN A 228 4.47 -12.67 20.70
C GLN A 228 3.25 -13.59 20.56
N ASN A 229 2.07 -13.03 20.28
CA ASN A 229 0.82 -13.78 20.06
C ASN A 229 0.10 -13.24 18.81
N PRO A 230 0.70 -13.39 17.61
CA PRO A 230 0.00 -13.14 16.37
C PRO A 230 -1.18 -14.12 16.23
N LEU A 231 -2.24 -13.70 15.54
CA LEU A 231 -3.42 -14.53 15.25
C LEU A 231 -3.07 -15.86 14.57
#